data_AF-A0A9N9T6F7-F1
#
_entry.id   AF-A0A9N9T6F7-F1
#
_cell.length_a   1.000
_cell.length_b   1.000
_cell.length_c   1.000
_cell.angle_alpha   90.00
_cell.angle_beta   90.00
_cell.angle_gamma   90.00
#
_symmetry.space_group_name_H-M   'P 1'
#
loop_
_entity.id
_entity.type
_entity.pdbx_description
1 polymer ?
#
loop_
_entity_poly.entity_id
_entity_poly.type
_entity_poly.pdbx_seq_one_letter_code
_entity_poly.pdbx_strand_id
1 'polypeptide(L)'
;MYSLKEVGRNSRSESYVEFKITERLQRICMWINQNFLLPNDIEFDSGPNLTLSLRCLRNDTDLDIVFEISGKITIYTSNISLAADIIQSIAAYLNIGNLESSASFPQEEEKVSTLMGKLQDIQNARLRLETDVADRTSQIRALIVQADDCRINNLNALPDQYKELMTINAELINGYNIRLQNYNEGVETMKTLNSIIQKASRLRVGSKSSNMINFCRTCLNNNSAEGLLKVIKTGEM
;
A
#
# COMPACT_ATOMS: atom_id res chain seq x y z
N MET A 1 -22.65 7.93 1.89
CA MET A 1 -23.92 8.46 1.34
C MET A 1 -23.53 9.47 0.30
N TYR A 2 -24.13 9.38 -0.88
CA TYR A 2 -23.80 10.21 -2.04
C TYR A 2 -25.07 10.91 -2.52
N SER A 3 -24.96 12.18 -2.90
CA SER A 3 -26.03 12.94 -3.54
C SER A 3 -25.69 13.17 -5.01
N LEU A 4 -26.71 13.17 -5.87
CA LEU A 4 -26.55 13.51 -7.28
C LEU A 4 -26.08 14.97 -7.42
N LYS A 5 -25.10 15.21 -8.28
CA LYS A 5 -24.58 16.53 -8.62
C LYS A 5 -24.79 16.75 -10.12
N GLU A 6 -25.18 17.96 -10.53
CA GLU A 6 -25.20 18.28 -11.96
C GLU A 6 -23.78 18.24 -12.55
N VAL A 7 -23.68 17.78 -13.80
CA VAL A 7 -22.40 17.54 -14.48
C VAL A 7 -21.69 18.87 -14.76
N GLY A 8 -20.89 19.33 -13.79
CA GLY A 8 -19.98 20.44 -13.95
C GLY A 8 -18.73 19.97 -14.72
N ARG A 9 -18.47 20.54 -15.91
CA ARG A 9 -17.35 20.16 -16.80
C ARG A 9 -15.93 20.23 -16.19
N ASN A 10 -15.74 20.77 -14.98
CA ASN A 10 -14.42 21.19 -14.47
C ASN A 10 -13.97 20.60 -13.11
N SER A 11 -14.58 19.54 -12.57
CA SER A 11 -14.20 19.01 -11.23
C SER A 11 -13.83 17.52 -11.17
N ARG A 12 -13.39 16.92 -12.28
CA ARG A 12 -12.97 15.50 -12.26
C ARG A 12 -11.67 15.33 -11.49
N SER A 13 -11.60 14.30 -10.66
CA SER A 13 -10.35 13.93 -9.97
C SER A 13 -9.27 13.52 -10.97
N GLU A 14 -8.01 13.85 -10.68
CA GLU A 14 -6.85 13.35 -11.44
C GLU A 14 -6.67 11.83 -11.31
N SER A 15 -7.20 11.25 -10.22
CA SER A 15 -7.14 9.82 -9.96
C SER A 15 -8.30 9.11 -10.64
N TYR A 16 -8.00 8.01 -11.33
CA TYR A 16 -9.01 7.25 -12.06
C TYR A 16 -8.70 5.75 -12.12
N VAL A 17 -9.76 4.99 -12.38
CA VAL A 17 -9.69 3.56 -12.70
C VAL A 17 -10.52 3.29 -13.94
N GLU A 18 -9.95 2.52 -14.86
CA GLU A 18 -10.54 2.16 -16.13
C GLU A 18 -10.60 0.64 -16.27
N PHE A 19 -11.73 0.14 -16.75
CA PHE A 19 -11.92 -1.27 -17.06
C PHE A 19 -12.96 -1.42 -18.17
N LYS A 20 -13.05 -2.61 -18.76
CA LYS A 20 -13.97 -2.89 -19.86
C LYS A 20 -14.95 -3.99 -19.49
N ILE A 21 -16.23 -3.72 -19.70
CA ILE A 21 -17.32 -4.69 -19.55
C ILE A 21 -18.20 -4.64 -20.79
N THR A 22 -18.44 -5.79 -21.39
CA THR A 22 -19.35 -5.93 -22.53
C THR A 22 -20.78 -6.17 -22.04
N GLU A 23 -21.47 -5.11 -21.62
CA GLU A 23 -22.87 -5.18 -21.15
C GLU A 23 -23.72 -4.01 -21.65
N ARG A 24 -25.04 -4.20 -21.62
CA ARG A 24 -26.00 -3.16 -22.04
C ARG A 24 -26.09 -2.06 -20.98
N LEU A 25 -26.01 -0.79 -21.42
CA LEU A 25 -26.10 0.36 -20.51
C LEU A 25 -27.42 0.39 -19.72
N GLN A 26 -28.54 -0.12 -20.25
CA GLN A 26 -29.80 -0.23 -19.50
C GLN A 26 -29.64 -1.11 -18.24
N ARG A 27 -28.84 -2.19 -18.32
CA ARG A 27 -28.56 -3.06 -17.18
C ARG A 27 -27.69 -2.36 -16.14
N ILE A 28 -26.79 -1.48 -16.58
CA ILE A 28 -26.00 -0.61 -15.72
C ILE A 28 -26.91 0.44 -15.03
N CYS A 29 -27.86 1.04 -15.74
CA CYS A 29 -28.85 1.94 -15.13
C CYS A 29 -29.64 1.23 -14.02
N MET A 30 -30.09 0.00 -14.24
CA MET A 30 -30.75 -0.81 -13.21
C MET A 30 -29.85 -1.02 -11.98
N TRP A 31 -28.56 -1.32 -12.20
CA TRP A 31 -27.59 -1.43 -11.10
C TRP A 31 -27.46 -0.12 -10.33
N ILE A 32 -27.36 1.02 -11.03
CA ILE A 32 -27.25 2.35 -10.42
C ILE A 32 -28.48 2.62 -9.53
N ASN A 33 -29.69 2.45 -10.06
CA ASN A 33 -30.93 2.74 -9.34
C ASN A 33 -31.15 1.81 -8.14
N GLN A 34 -30.59 0.59 -8.15
CA GLN A 34 -30.64 -0.33 -7.01
C GLN A 34 -29.60 0.00 -5.92
N ASN A 35 -28.46 0.56 -6.28
CA ASN A 35 -27.33 0.77 -5.35
C ASN A 35 -27.22 2.21 -4.84
N PHE A 36 -27.79 3.18 -5.54
CA PHE A 36 -27.77 4.59 -5.16
C PHE A 36 -29.18 5.12 -4.86
N LEU A 37 -29.28 5.90 -3.78
CA LEU A 37 -30.50 6.60 -3.42
C LEU A 37 -30.60 7.89 -4.24
N LEU A 38 -31.18 7.79 -5.43
CA LEU A 38 -31.32 8.91 -6.37
C LEU A 38 -32.73 9.51 -6.31
N PRO A 39 -32.87 10.83 -6.53
CA PRO A 39 -34.17 11.49 -6.52
C PRO A 39 -35.06 11.08 -7.69
N ASN A 40 -34.46 10.75 -8.84
CA ASN A 40 -35.12 10.20 -10.01
C ASN A 40 -34.29 9.00 -10.52
N ASP A 41 -34.97 8.03 -11.12
CA ASP A 41 -34.31 6.90 -11.78
C ASP A 41 -33.46 7.41 -12.95
N ILE A 42 -32.26 6.85 -13.07
CA ILE A 42 -31.39 7.11 -14.21
C ILE A 42 -31.78 6.19 -15.35
N GLU A 43 -32.05 6.78 -16.51
CA GLU A 43 -32.35 6.10 -17.76
C GLU A 43 -31.32 6.48 -18.83
N PHE A 44 -31.11 5.60 -19.80
CA PHE A 44 -30.20 5.83 -20.91
C PHE A 44 -30.95 5.67 -22.23
N ASP A 45 -31.30 6.79 -22.84
CA ASP A 45 -32.08 6.83 -24.09
C ASP A 45 -31.17 6.83 -25.32
N SER A 46 -30.25 7.79 -25.40
CA SER A 46 -29.34 7.96 -26.54
C SER A 46 -28.14 8.83 -26.16
N GLY A 47 -27.00 8.62 -26.82
CA GLY A 47 -25.76 9.38 -26.58
C GLY A 47 -24.53 8.46 -26.61
N PRO A 48 -23.30 9.00 -26.63
CA PRO A 48 -22.08 8.18 -26.68
C PRO A 48 -21.75 7.53 -25.33
N ASN A 49 -22.19 8.13 -24.22
CA ASN A 49 -21.89 7.69 -22.86
C ASN A 49 -22.97 8.11 -21.85
N LEU A 50 -23.05 7.36 -20.75
CA LEU A 50 -23.81 7.70 -19.54
C LEU A 50 -22.82 8.22 -18.49
N THR A 51 -23.05 9.43 -17.97
CA THR A 51 -22.20 10.02 -16.93
C THR A 51 -22.99 10.18 -15.63
N LEU A 52 -22.44 9.65 -14.54
CA LEU A 52 -22.98 9.76 -13.19
C LEU A 52 -22.02 10.59 -12.34
N SER A 53 -22.45 11.78 -11.93
CA SER A 53 -21.70 12.66 -11.03
C SER A 53 -22.35 12.69 -9.65
N LEU A 54 -21.58 12.27 -8.66
CA LEU A 54 -22.01 12.10 -7.27
C LEU A 54 -21.09 12.88 -6.34
N ARG A 55 -21.66 13.41 -5.25
CA ARG A 55 -20.91 14.05 -4.18
C ARG A 55 -21.06 13.28 -2.88
N CYS A 56 -19.96 12.96 -2.23
CA CYS A 56 -19.99 12.28 -0.95
C CYS A 56 -20.39 13.23 0.18
N LEU A 57 -21.45 12.88 0.92
CA LEU A 57 -21.95 13.70 2.03
C LEU A 57 -21.07 13.67 3.30
N ARG A 58 -20.10 12.75 3.38
CA ARG A 58 -19.25 12.60 4.57
C ARG A 58 -18.00 13.47 4.53
N ASN A 59 -17.41 13.64 3.36
CA ASN A 59 -16.10 14.26 3.16
C ASN A 59 -16.07 15.25 1.97
N ASP A 60 -17.24 15.56 1.39
CA ASP A 60 -17.42 16.48 0.26
C ASP A 60 -16.58 16.14 -0.99
N THR A 61 -16.13 14.89 -1.12
CA THR A 61 -15.38 14.45 -2.30
C THR A 61 -16.33 14.08 -3.44
N ASP A 62 -15.98 14.50 -4.65
CA ASP A 62 -16.71 14.15 -5.86
C ASP A 62 -16.33 12.73 -6.36
N LEU A 63 -17.29 12.05 -6.96
CA LEU A 63 -17.20 10.76 -7.61
C LEU A 63 -17.86 10.89 -8.98
N ASP A 64 -17.09 10.75 -10.05
CA ASP A 64 -17.62 10.74 -11.40
C ASP A 64 -17.44 9.36 -12.02
N ILE A 65 -18.49 8.80 -12.59
CA ILE A 65 -18.46 7.52 -13.30
C ILE A 65 -18.94 7.74 -14.71
N VAL A 66 -18.14 7.34 -15.69
CA VAL A 66 -18.44 7.44 -17.12
C VAL A 66 -18.56 6.03 -17.68
N PHE A 67 -19.71 5.70 -18.24
CA PHE A 67 -19.99 4.45 -18.92
C PHE A 67 -20.14 4.72 -20.42
N GLU A 68 -19.26 4.16 -21.24
CA GLU A 68 -19.33 4.30 -22.70
C GLU A 68 -20.08 3.13 -23.35
N ILE A 69 -20.73 3.36 -24.49
CA ILE A 69 -21.34 2.27 -25.29
C ILE A 69 -20.29 1.26 -25.78
N SER A 70 -19.02 1.70 -25.90
CA SER A 70 -17.89 0.83 -26.24
C SER A 70 -17.62 -0.28 -25.20
N GLY A 71 -18.29 -0.20 -24.04
CA GLY A 71 -18.09 -1.07 -22.88
C GLY A 71 -16.97 -0.59 -21.95
N LYS A 72 -16.32 0.53 -22.28
CA LYS A 72 -15.32 1.16 -21.43
C LYS A 72 -15.99 1.90 -20.28
N ILE A 73 -15.52 1.65 -19.07
CA ILE A 73 -16.01 2.28 -17.84
C ILE A 73 -14.83 2.97 -17.16
N THR A 74 -15.00 4.25 -16.84
CA THR A 74 -13.98 5.04 -16.14
C THR A 74 -14.58 5.64 -14.88
N ILE A 75 -13.95 5.36 -13.74
CA ILE A 75 -14.32 5.89 -12.42
C ILE A 75 -13.25 6.91 -12.02
N TYR A 76 -13.65 8.16 -11.83
CA TYR A 76 -12.81 9.22 -11.31
C TYR A 76 -13.08 9.40 -9.81
N THR A 77 -12.09 9.09 -8.99
CA THR A 77 -12.17 9.28 -7.54
C THR A 77 -10.78 9.28 -6.95
N SER A 78 -10.57 10.06 -5.89
CA SER A 78 -9.34 10.03 -5.09
C SER A 78 -9.27 8.83 -4.15
N ASN A 79 -10.39 8.14 -3.91
CA ASN A 79 -10.46 7.04 -2.96
C ASN A 79 -10.44 5.67 -3.65
N ILE A 80 -9.28 5.01 -3.58
CA ILE A 80 -9.06 3.67 -4.12
C ILE A 80 -10.00 2.60 -3.55
N SER A 81 -10.35 2.68 -2.26
CA SER A 81 -11.25 1.71 -1.63
C SER A 81 -12.68 1.85 -2.15
N LEU A 82 -13.13 3.09 -2.39
CA LEU A 82 -14.43 3.35 -3.00
C LEU A 82 -14.49 2.84 -4.45
N ALA A 83 -13.45 3.12 -5.24
CA ALA A 83 -13.35 2.60 -6.61
C ALA A 83 -13.43 1.06 -6.61
N ALA A 84 -12.70 0.41 -5.70
CA ALA A 84 -12.73 -1.04 -5.54
C ALA A 84 -14.13 -1.54 -5.17
N ASP A 85 -14.81 -0.94 -4.19
CA ASP A 85 -16.14 -1.36 -3.77
C ASP A 85 -17.17 -1.25 -4.92
N ILE A 86 -17.08 -0.19 -5.74
CA ILE A 86 -17.91 0.01 -6.93
C ILE A 86 -17.63 -1.09 -7.96
N ILE A 87 -16.37 -1.35 -8.28
CA ILE A 87 -15.98 -2.37 -9.27
C ILE A 87 -16.44 -3.76 -8.82
N GLN A 88 -16.24 -4.11 -7.54
CA GLN A 88 -16.67 -5.39 -6.99
C GLN A 88 -18.21 -5.52 -7.00
N SER A 89 -18.94 -4.46 -6.69
CA SER A 89 -20.41 -4.45 -6.75
C SER A 89 -20.92 -4.66 -8.19
N ILE A 90 -20.35 -3.94 -9.16
CA ILE A 90 -20.71 -4.10 -10.59
C ILE A 90 -20.42 -5.53 -11.04
N ALA A 91 -19.24 -6.06 -10.72
CA ALA A 91 -18.85 -7.40 -11.11
C ALA A 91 -19.75 -8.48 -10.47
N ALA A 92 -20.12 -8.31 -9.19
CA ALA A 92 -21.04 -9.22 -8.51
C ALA A 92 -22.45 -9.17 -9.13
N TYR A 93 -22.97 -7.98 -9.44
CA TYR A 93 -24.28 -7.81 -10.06
C TYR A 93 -24.36 -8.40 -11.47
N LEU A 94 -23.29 -8.26 -12.24
CA LEU A 94 -23.19 -8.79 -13.61
C LEU A 94 -22.68 -10.25 -13.66
N ASN A 95 -22.36 -10.84 -12.50
CA ASN A 95 -21.79 -12.18 -12.37
C ASN A 95 -20.50 -12.39 -13.20
N ILE A 96 -19.60 -11.40 -13.16
CA ILE A 96 -18.31 -11.43 -13.87
C ILE A 96 -17.27 -12.10 -12.98
N GLY A 97 -16.77 -13.26 -13.41
CA GLY A 97 -15.77 -14.04 -12.66
C GLY A 97 -14.34 -13.50 -12.72
N ASN A 98 -13.97 -12.78 -13.78
CA ASN A 98 -12.63 -12.21 -13.95
C ASN A 98 -12.71 -10.83 -14.59
N LEU A 99 -12.04 -9.84 -13.99
CA LEU A 99 -11.98 -8.47 -14.50
C LEU A 99 -10.60 -7.88 -14.29
N GLU A 100 -10.06 -7.28 -15.36
CA GLU A 100 -8.84 -6.49 -15.32
C GLU A 100 -9.18 -4.99 -15.29
N SER A 101 -8.32 -4.23 -14.62
CA SER A 101 -8.45 -2.77 -14.51
C SER A 101 -7.09 -2.11 -14.68
N SER A 102 -7.09 -0.95 -15.31
CA SER A 102 -5.97 -0.01 -15.31
C SER A 102 -6.28 1.12 -14.33
N ALA A 103 -5.37 1.42 -13.42
CA ALA A 103 -5.59 2.42 -12.37
C ALA A 103 -4.45 3.43 -12.34
N SER A 104 -4.76 4.69 -12.02
CA SER A 104 -3.79 5.75 -11.84
C SER A 104 -4.18 6.56 -10.61
N PHE A 105 -3.35 6.50 -9.56
CA PHE A 105 -3.58 7.19 -8.29
C PHE A 105 -2.27 7.88 -7.85
N PRO A 106 -1.97 9.08 -8.38
CA PRO A 106 -0.67 9.73 -8.19
C PRO A 106 -0.25 9.85 -6.72
N GLN A 107 -1.18 10.20 -5.83
CA GLN A 107 -0.91 10.35 -4.39
C GLN A 107 -0.56 9.02 -3.70
N GLU A 108 -1.21 7.92 -4.09
CA GLU A 108 -0.91 6.60 -3.53
C GLU A 108 0.38 6.03 -4.11
N GLU A 109 0.69 6.33 -5.38
CA GLU A 109 1.94 5.97 -6.03
C GLU A 109 3.16 6.64 -5.37
N GLU A 110 3.05 7.94 -5.08
CA GLU A 110 4.09 8.68 -4.35
C GLU A 110 4.30 8.12 -2.94
N LYS A 111 3.21 7.79 -2.24
CA LYS A 111 3.26 7.12 -0.92
C LYS A 111 3.97 5.78 -1.01
N VAL A 112 3.64 4.93 -2.00
CA VAL A 112 4.30 3.63 -2.20
C VAL A 112 5.79 3.81 -2.47
N SER A 113 6.17 4.77 -3.33
CA SER A 113 7.57 5.09 -3.60
C SER A 113 8.32 5.50 -2.34
N THR A 114 7.73 6.38 -1.53
CA THR A 114 8.29 6.83 -0.26
C THR A 114 8.43 5.70 0.75
N LEU A 115 7.42 4.83 0.87
CA LEU A 115 7.44 3.66 1.76
C LEU A 115 8.51 2.64 1.34
N MET A 116 8.69 2.41 0.03
CA MET A 116 9.75 1.55 -0.50
C MET A 116 11.14 2.11 -0.18
N GLY A 117 11.35 3.42 -0.35
CA GLY A 117 12.60 4.07 0.04
C GLY A 117 12.90 3.92 1.53
N LYS A 118 11.90 4.21 2.39
CA LYS A 118 12.02 4.00 3.84
C LYS A 118 12.32 2.54 4.20
N LEU A 119 11.69 1.58 3.53
CA LEU A 119 11.94 0.16 3.77
C LEU A 119 13.39 -0.22 3.43
N GLN A 120 13.94 0.33 2.35
CA GLN A 120 15.34 0.13 1.98
C GLN A 120 16.29 0.72 3.03
N ASP A 121 16.01 1.93 3.54
CA ASP A 121 16.80 2.56 4.58
C ASP A 121 16.77 1.76 5.90
N ILE A 122 15.59 1.25 6.28
CA ILE A 122 15.41 0.38 7.44
C ILE A 122 16.22 -0.91 7.28
N GLN A 123 16.19 -1.54 6.10
CA GLN A 123 16.99 -2.73 5.81
C GLN A 123 18.50 -2.45 5.91
N ASN A 124 18.96 -1.32 5.36
CA ASN A 124 20.35 -0.90 5.42
C ASN A 124 20.80 -0.61 6.86
N ALA A 125 19.98 0.10 7.64
CA ALA A 125 20.23 0.39 9.05
C ALA A 125 20.29 -0.89 9.89
N ARG A 126 19.38 -1.84 9.64
CA ARG A 126 19.37 -3.14 10.29
C ARG A 126 20.68 -3.89 10.06
N LEU A 127 21.18 -3.95 8.83
CA LEU A 127 22.44 -4.62 8.52
C LEU A 127 23.63 -4.01 9.28
N ARG A 128 23.67 -2.68 9.38
CA ARG A 128 24.71 -1.97 10.16
C ARG A 128 24.63 -2.29 11.65
N LEU A 129 23.42 -2.25 12.23
CA LEU A 129 23.20 -2.59 13.63
C LEU A 129 23.55 -4.05 13.95
N GLU A 130 23.33 -4.98 13.01
CA GLU A 130 23.74 -6.38 13.16
C GLU A 130 25.27 -6.53 13.24
N THR A 131 26.03 -5.81 12.42
CA THR A 131 27.50 -5.75 12.50
C THR A 131 27.97 -5.15 13.81
N ASP A 132 27.43 -3.99 14.21
CA ASP A 132 27.84 -3.32 15.45
C ASP A 132 27.61 -4.20 16.68
N VAL A 133 26.51 -4.95 16.72
CA VAL A 133 26.21 -5.89 17.82
C VAL A 133 27.19 -7.07 17.81
N ALA A 134 27.56 -7.58 16.64
CA ALA A 134 28.55 -8.65 16.52
C ALA A 134 29.93 -8.20 17.04
N ASP A 135 30.38 -7.00 16.65
CA ASP A 135 31.65 -6.43 17.09
C ASP A 135 31.67 -6.20 18.60
N ARG A 136 30.62 -5.60 19.16
CA ARG A 136 30.47 -5.38 20.61
C ARG A 136 30.43 -6.69 21.39
N THR A 137 29.75 -7.71 20.86
CA THR A 137 29.71 -9.04 21.49
C THR A 137 31.09 -9.69 21.48
N SER A 138 31.87 -9.50 20.41
CA SER A 138 33.26 -9.96 20.33
C SER A 138 34.15 -9.26 21.36
N GLN A 139 34.02 -7.93 21.49
CA GLN A 139 34.73 -7.13 22.48
C GLN A 139 34.42 -7.57 23.93
N ILE A 140 33.14 -7.81 24.25
CA ILE A 140 32.75 -8.31 25.57
C ILE A 140 33.42 -9.66 25.87
N ARG A 141 33.45 -10.59 24.91
CA ARG A 141 34.13 -11.88 25.11
C ARG A 141 35.62 -11.70 25.41
N ALA A 142 36.29 -10.81 24.69
CA ALA A 142 37.69 -10.50 24.94
C ALA A 142 37.91 -9.89 26.34
N LEU A 143 37.09 -8.92 26.74
CA LEU A 143 37.16 -8.29 28.06
C LEU A 143 36.87 -9.28 29.20
N ILE A 144 35.95 -10.24 29.01
CA ILE A 144 35.69 -11.27 30.02
C ILE A 144 36.93 -12.15 30.23
N VAL A 145 37.61 -12.56 29.15
CA VAL A 145 38.85 -13.35 29.24
C VAL A 145 39.95 -12.55 29.95
N GLN A 146 40.12 -11.28 29.54
CA GLN A 146 41.11 -10.38 30.17
C GLN A 146 40.80 -10.13 31.65
N ALA A 147 39.52 -9.99 32.02
CA ALA A 147 39.10 -9.80 33.41
C ALA A 147 39.41 -11.04 34.27
N ASP A 148 39.25 -12.26 33.73
CA ASP A 148 39.62 -13.47 34.45
C ASP A 148 41.16 -13.60 34.59
N ASP A 149 41.92 -13.25 33.56
CA ASP A 149 43.39 -13.19 33.62
C ASP A 149 43.88 -12.16 34.65
N CYS A 150 43.27 -10.97 34.68
CA CYS A 150 43.57 -9.93 35.67
C CYS A 150 43.20 -10.36 37.09
N ARG A 151 42.09 -11.09 37.27
CA ARG A 151 41.70 -11.63 38.58
C ARG A 151 42.79 -12.53 39.18
N ILE A 152 43.50 -13.27 38.34
CA ILE A 152 44.58 -14.18 38.77
C ILE A 152 45.91 -13.42 38.93
N ASN A 153 46.24 -12.53 37.99
CA ASN A 153 47.60 -11.97 37.88
C ASN A 153 47.74 -10.50 38.36
N ASN A 154 46.69 -9.68 38.28
CA ASN A 154 46.74 -8.26 38.63
C ASN A 154 45.37 -7.69 39.04
N LEU A 155 45.05 -7.81 40.33
CA LEU A 155 43.78 -7.36 40.92
C LEU A 155 43.54 -5.85 40.82
N ASN A 156 44.61 -5.04 40.69
CA ASN A 156 44.48 -3.58 40.65
C ASN A 156 43.87 -3.09 39.33
N ALA A 157 44.04 -3.84 38.23
CA ALA A 157 43.49 -3.49 36.91
C ALA A 157 42.05 -4.00 36.70
N LEU A 158 41.54 -4.84 37.61
CA LEU A 158 40.22 -5.46 37.51
C LEU A 158 39.06 -4.43 37.49
N PRO A 159 39.05 -3.38 38.32
CA PRO A 159 37.97 -2.38 38.30
C PRO A 159 37.86 -1.64 36.96
N ASP A 160 38.98 -1.37 36.31
CA ASP A 160 39.01 -0.70 35.00
C ASP A 160 38.40 -1.58 33.90
N GLN A 161 38.72 -2.88 33.91
CA GLN A 161 38.12 -3.87 32.99
C GLN A 161 36.62 -4.00 33.17
N TYR A 162 36.13 -4.04 34.42
CA TYR A 162 34.69 -4.06 34.69
C TYR A 162 33.98 -2.75 34.33
N LYS A 163 34.65 -1.60 34.47
CA LYS A 163 34.11 -0.30 34.05
C LYS A 163 33.95 -0.24 32.53
N GLU A 164 34.94 -0.75 31.79
CA GLU A 164 34.87 -0.87 30.33
C GLU A 164 33.74 -1.82 29.91
N LEU A 165 33.61 -2.98 30.56
CA LEU A 165 32.54 -3.93 30.33
C LEU A 165 31.15 -3.32 30.62
N MET A 166 30.99 -2.56 31.71
CA MET A 166 29.75 -1.84 32.00
C MET A 166 29.41 -0.79 30.92
N THR A 167 30.43 -0.11 30.39
CA THR A 167 30.26 0.87 29.32
C THR A 167 29.75 0.21 28.04
N ILE A 168 30.39 -0.87 27.60
CA ILE A 168 29.95 -1.60 26.40
C ILE A 168 28.57 -2.24 26.61
N ASN A 169 28.26 -2.71 27.81
CA ASN A 169 26.94 -3.25 28.13
C ASN A 169 25.85 -2.18 28.05
N ALA A 170 26.08 -0.96 28.55
CA ALA A 170 25.16 0.16 28.40
C ALA A 170 24.95 0.53 26.92
N GLU A 171 26.03 0.53 26.13
CA GLU A 171 25.96 0.77 24.68
C GLU A 171 25.18 -0.32 23.94
N LEU A 172 25.31 -1.60 24.32
CA LEU A 172 24.51 -2.69 23.77
C LEU A 172 23.02 -2.58 24.10
N ILE A 173 22.69 -2.19 25.33
CA ILE A 173 21.28 -1.96 25.72
C ILE A 173 20.69 -0.83 24.89
N ASN A 174 21.44 0.26 24.70
CA ASN A 174 21.02 1.36 23.83
C ASN A 174 20.86 0.91 22.37
N GLY A 175 21.82 0.15 21.84
CA GLY A 175 21.74 -0.42 20.49
C GLY A 175 20.54 -1.35 20.31
N TYR A 176 20.21 -2.15 21.32
CA TYR A 176 19.02 -3.00 21.33
C TYR A 176 17.73 -2.17 21.25
N ASN A 177 17.62 -1.09 22.01
CA ASN A 177 16.47 -0.19 21.96
C ASN A 177 16.30 0.44 20.57
N ILE A 178 17.40 0.90 19.96
CA ILE A 178 17.38 1.44 18.58
C ILE A 178 16.94 0.37 17.58
N ARG A 179 17.45 -0.86 17.71
CA ARG A 179 17.05 -1.98 16.85
C ARG A 179 15.58 -2.33 17.01
N LEU A 180 15.06 -2.31 18.24
CA LEU A 180 13.64 -2.57 18.51
C LEU A 180 12.77 -1.50 17.85
N GLN A 181 13.16 -0.22 17.96
CA GLN A 181 12.46 0.87 17.29
C GLN A 181 12.50 0.70 15.76
N ASN A 182 13.68 0.45 15.18
CA ASN A 182 13.85 0.23 13.75
C ASN A 182 13.01 -0.96 13.24
N TYR A 183 12.94 -2.04 14.01
CA TYR A 183 12.10 -3.19 13.72
C TYR A 183 10.61 -2.83 13.71
N ASN A 184 10.14 -2.10 14.73
CA ASN A 184 8.73 -1.66 14.81
C ASN A 184 8.34 -0.75 13.64
N GLU A 185 9.21 0.20 13.28
CA GLU A 185 9.03 1.08 12.12
C GLU A 185 8.97 0.29 10.80
N GLY A 186 9.82 -0.74 10.66
CA GLY A 186 9.81 -1.63 9.50
C GLY A 186 8.52 -2.44 9.39
N VAL A 187 8.03 -2.99 10.50
CA VAL A 187 6.76 -3.73 10.55
C VAL A 187 5.58 -2.83 10.16
N GLU A 188 5.54 -1.59 10.66
CA GLU A 188 4.44 -0.67 10.38
C GLU A 188 4.45 -0.20 8.91
N THR A 189 5.64 0.09 8.37
CA THR A 189 5.84 0.40 6.95
C THR A 189 5.33 -0.75 6.07
N MET A 190 5.68 -2.00 6.43
CA MET A 190 5.26 -3.19 5.69
C MET A 190 3.75 -3.45 5.78
N LYS A 191 3.11 -3.21 6.94
CA LYS A 191 1.64 -3.29 7.08
C LYS A 191 0.95 -2.29 6.18
N THR A 192 1.43 -1.04 6.17
CA THR A 192 0.86 0.04 5.34
C THR A 192 0.99 -0.31 3.86
N LEU A 193 2.16 -0.78 3.43
CA LEU A 193 2.40 -1.19 2.05
C LEU A 193 1.50 -2.37 1.64
N ASN A 194 1.37 -3.39 2.50
CA ASN A 194 0.47 -4.51 2.24
C ASN A 194 -1.01 -4.08 2.18
N SER A 195 -1.42 -3.11 2.99
CA SER A 195 -2.77 -2.54 2.92
C SER A 195 -3.04 -1.87 1.58
N ILE A 196 -2.06 -1.12 1.04
CA ILE A 196 -2.17 -0.50 -0.30
C ILE A 196 -2.25 -1.59 -1.38
N ILE A 197 -1.40 -2.62 -1.32
CA ILE A 197 -1.42 -3.74 -2.27
C ILE A 197 -2.79 -4.45 -2.25
N GLN A 198 -3.36 -4.69 -1.07
CA GLN A 198 -4.69 -5.29 -0.95
C GLN A 198 -5.79 -4.38 -1.52
N LYS A 199 -5.74 -3.07 -1.27
CA LYS A 199 -6.70 -2.12 -1.87
C LYS A 199 -6.60 -2.12 -3.39
N ALA A 200 -5.39 -2.14 -3.93
CA ALA A 200 -5.14 -2.19 -5.36
C ALA A 200 -5.55 -3.53 -5.99
N SER A 201 -5.42 -4.65 -5.27
CA SER A 201 -5.88 -5.96 -5.75
C SER A 201 -7.40 -6.04 -5.84
N ARG A 202 -8.13 -5.34 -4.96
CA ARG A 202 -9.60 -5.25 -5.01
C ARG A 202 -10.13 -4.40 -6.16
N LEU A 203 -9.29 -3.69 -6.92
CA LEU A 203 -9.71 -3.08 -8.18
C LEU A 203 -9.93 -4.10 -9.30
N ARG A 204 -9.48 -5.35 -9.09
CA ARG A 204 -9.58 -6.46 -10.04
C ARG A 204 -10.43 -7.58 -9.45
N VAL A 205 -10.99 -8.42 -10.32
CA VAL A 205 -11.89 -9.51 -9.91
C VAL A 205 -11.32 -10.86 -10.35
N GLY A 206 -11.45 -11.85 -9.49
CA GLY A 206 -11.06 -13.24 -9.77
C GLY A 206 -9.56 -13.49 -9.79
N SER A 207 -9.12 -14.32 -10.74
CA SER A 207 -7.72 -14.77 -10.87
C SER A 207 -6.74 -13.61 -11.02
N LYS A 208 -7.16 -12.52 -11.64
CA LYS A 208 -6.36 -11.31 -11.89
C LYS A 208 -6.00 -10.57 -10.61
N SER A 209 -6.88 -10.59 -9.60
CA SER A 209 -6.58 -10.03 -8.27
C SER A 209 -5.47 -10.83 -7.56
N SER A 210 -5.53 -12.16 -7.63
CA SER A 210 -4.54 -13.05 -7.02
C SER A 210 -3.17 -12.96 -7.70
N ASN A 211 -3.16 -12.91 -9.04
CA ASN A 211 -1.93 -12.78 -9.82
C ASN A 211 -1.20 -11.45 -9.51
N MET A 212 -1.94 -10.35 -9.36
CA MET A 212 -1.38 -9.07 -8.97
C MET A 212 -0.65 -9.15 -7.63
N ILE A 213 -1.25 -9.77 -6.60
CA ILE A 213 -0.60 -9.92 -5.29
C ILE A 213 0.72 -10.68 -5.42
N ASN A 214 0.73 -11.74 -6.24
CA ASN A 214 1.95 -12.51 -6.50
C ASN A 214 3.02 -11.66 -7.20
N PHE A 215 2.65 -10.90 -8.24
CA PHE A 215 3.57 -9.99 -8.92
C PHE A 215 4.10 -8.90 -7.98
N CYS A 216 3.24 -8.28 -7.16
CA CYS A 216 3.68 -7.32 -6.14
C CYS A 216 4.68 -7.95 -5.17
N ARG A 217 4.44 -9.18 -4.69
CA ARG A 217 5.39 -9.90 -3.82
C ARG A 217 6.73 -10.16 -4.50
N THR A 218 6.73 -10.53 -5.77
CA THR A 218 7.97 -10.69 -6.55
C THR A 218 8.72 -9.37 -6.70
N CYS A 219 8.02 -8.27 -7.01
CA CYS A 219 8.64 -6.94 -7.09
C CYS A 219 9.20 -6.45 -5.75
N LEU A 220 8.53 -6.77 -4.64
CA LEU A 220 9.02 -6.48 -3.28
C LEU A 220 10.31 -7.26 -2.98
N ASN A 221 10.36 -8.55 -3.32
CA ASN A 221 11.57 -9.35 -3.12
C ASN A 221 12.74 -8.86 -3.98
N ASN A 222 12.46 -8.31 -5.16
CA ASN A 222 13.45 -7.77 -6.08
C ASN A 222 13.76 -6.28 -5.82
N ASN A 223 13.20 -5.66 -4.77
CA ASN A 223 13.34 -4.23 -4.43
C ASN A 223 13.09 -3.27 -5.62
N SER A 224 12.22 -3.64 -6.55
CA SER A 224 11.91 -2.80 -7.72
C SER A 224 10.68 -1.94 -7.46
N ALA A 225 10.90 -0.68 -7.06
CA ALA A 225 9.83 0.30 -6.86
C ALA A 225 9.08 0.60 -8.16
N GLU A 226 9.79 0.75 -9.28
CA GLU A 226 9.19 0.99 -10.60
C GLU A 226 8.32 -0.18 -11.06
N GLY A 227 8.80 -1.42 -10.87
CA GLY A 227 8.03 -2.63 -11.17
C GLY A 227 6.76 -2.72 -10.31
N LEU A 228 6.84 -2.38 -9.03
CA LEU A 228 5.68 -2.37 -8.14
C LEU A 228 4.63 -1.34 -8.59
N LEU A 229 5.05 -0.13 -8.96
CA LEU A 229 4.16 0.91 -9.45
C LEU A 229 3.51 0.51 -10.78
N LYS A 230 4.27 -0.08 -11.71
CA LYS A 230 3.74 -0.57 -12.98
C LYS A 230 2.69 -1.65 -12.76
N VAL A 231 2.97 -2.63 -11.90
CA VAL A 231 2.02 -3.72 -11.56
C VAL A 231 0.77 -3.17 -10.89
N ILE A 232 0.87 -2.13 -10.05
CA ILE A 232 -0.30 -1.46 -9.47
C ILE A 232 -1.17 -0.82 -10.55
N LYS A 233 -0.54 -0.13 -11.51
CA LYS A 233 -1.22 0.55 -12.61
C LYS A 233 -1.91 -0.41 -13.56
N THR A 234 -1.15 -1.28 -14.22
CA THR A 234 -1.65 -2.10 -15.33
C THR A 234 -2.05 -3.51 -14.90
N GLY A 235 -1.50 -4.02 -13.79
CA GLY A 235 -1.68 -5.41 -13.38
C GLY A 235 -0.79 -6.38 -14.15
N GLU A 236 0.09 -5.87 -15.00
CA GLU A 236 1.04 -6.64 -15.82
C GLU A 236 2.49 -6.27 -15.46
N MET A 237 3.41 -7.22 -15.67
CA MET A 237 4.83 -7.06 -15.39
C MET A 237 5.53 -6.17 -16.42
#